data_AF-A0A1V5RWS3-F1
#
_entry.id   AF-A0A1V5RWS3-F1
#
_cell.length_a   1.000
_cell.length_b   1.000
_cell.length_c   1.000
_cell.angle_alpha   90.00
_cell.angle_beta   90.00
_cell.angle_gamma   90.00
#
_symmetry.space_group_name_H-M   'P 1'
#
loop_
_entity.id
_entity.type
_entity.pdbx_description
1 polymer ?
#
loop_
_entity_poly.entity_id
_entity_poly.type
_entity_poly.pdbx_seq_one_letter_code
_entity_poly.pdbx_strand_id
1 'polypeptide(L)'
;MGIETEQVLLFGSHATGRAHEGSDIDLFIISADWLPYNERERLEILGIAAARILEPIQARGATPDEVKNNELSLFFREVLKQQAIAIA
;
A
#
# COMPACT_ATOMS: atom_id res chain seq x y z
N MET A 1 2.42 -10.09 16.68
CA MET A 1 1.23 -10.51 15.92
C MET A 1 0.77 -9.32 15.10
N GLY A 2 1.16 -9.28 13.84
CA GLY A 2 1.01 -8.15 12.94
C GLY A 2 1.83 -8.40 11.69
N ILE A 3 1.64 -7.60 10.66
CA ILE A 3 2.44 -7.65 9.43
C ILE A 3 3.76 -6.94 9.70
N GLU A 4 4.87 -7.66 9.64
CA GLU A 4 6.21 -7.08 9.70
C GLU A 4 6.49 -6.35 8.41
N THR A 5 6.45 -5.01 8.47
CA THR A 5 6.55 -4.19 7.27
C THR A 5 8.01 -4.04 6.85
N GLU A 6 8.32 -4.45 5.62
CA GLU A 6 9.66 -4.28 5.04
C GLU A 6 9.81 -2.89 4.40
N GLN A 7 8.77 -2.41 3.73
CA GLN A 7 8.76 -1.11 3.08
C GLN A 7 7.35 -0.53 3.00
N VAL A 8 7.23 0.78 3.19
CA VAL A 8 6.01 1.53 2.91
C VAL A 8 6.24 2.46 1.74
N LEU A 9 5.32 2.43 0.79
CA LEU A 9 5.33 3.27 -0.40
C LEU A 9 4.11 4.20 -0.37
N LEU A 10 4.35 5.50 -0.38
CA LEU A 10 3.32 6.51 -0.59
C LEU A 10 3.13 6.74 -2.09
N PHE A 11 1.89 6.76 -2.57
CA PHE A 11 1.61 7.11 -3.95
C PHE A 11 0.44 8.11 -4.05
N GLY A 12 0.03 8.45 -5.26
CA GLY A 12 -1.14 9.30 -5.50
C GLY A 12 -0.92 10.79 -5.22
N SER A 13 -1.96 11.46 -4.75
CA SER A 13 -2.00 12.91 -4.58
C SER A 13 -1.00 13.40 -3.51
N HIS A 14 -0.84 12.65 -2.42
CA HIS A 14 0.11 12.93 -1.36
C HIS A 14 1.56 12.79 -1.85
N ALA A 15 1.88 11.75 -2.62
CA ALA A 15 3.22 11.58 -3.18
C ALA A 15 3.58 12.68 -4.20
N THR A 16 2.59 13.18 -4.95
CA THR A 16 2.82 14.20 -5.99
C THR A 16 2.67 15.64 -5.49
N GLY A 17 2.42 15.85 -4.19
CA GLY A 17 2.23 17.16 -3.60
C GLY A 17 0.95 17.88 -4.03
N ARG A 18 -0.04 17.14 -4.55
CA ARG A 18 -1.34 17.65 -5.03
C ARG A 18 -2.51 17.30 -4.11
N ALA A 19 -2.23 16.74 -2.94
CA ALA A 19 -3.25 16.42 -1.95
C ALA A 19 -3.98 17.68 -1.44
N HIS A 20 -5.26 17.53 -1.15
CA HIS A 20 -6.12 18.51 -0.51
C HIS A 20 -6.86 17.85 0.66
N GLU A 21 -7.63 18.62 1.44
CA GLU A 21 -8.27 18.18 2.70
C GLU A 21 -9.11 16.89 2.59
N GLY A 22 -9.64 16.57 1.42
CA GLY A 22 -10.43 15.35 1.18
C GLY A 22 -9.68 14.26 0.39
N SER A 23 -8.36 14.38 0.27
CA SER A 23 -7.55 13.36 -0.42
C SER A 23 -7.30 12.16 0.48
N ASP A 24 -7.44 10.97 -0.10
CA ASP A 24 -7.03 9.74 0.57
C ASP A 24 -5.49 9.65 0.61
N ILE A 25 -4.97 9.02 1.68
CA ILE A 25 -3.55 8.66 1.81
C ILE A 25 -3.38 7.25 1.23
N ASP A 26 -2.87 7.19 0.00
CA ASP A 26 -2.65 5.96 -0.72
C ASP A 26 -1.32 5.29 -0.36
N LEU A 27 -1.37 4.08 0.20
CA LEU A 27 -0.19 3.35 0.68
C LEU A 27 -0.05 1.95 0.07
N PHE A 28 1.19 1.57 -0.23
CA PHE A 28 1.58 0.19 -0.51
C PHE A 28 2.47 -0.32 0.62
N ILE A 29 2.05 -1.40 1.28
CA ILE A 29 2.78 -2.04 2.38
C ILE A 29 3.44 -3.30 1.82
N ILE A 30 4.76 -3.28 1.70
CA ILE A 30 5.55 -4.41 1.22
C ILE A 30 5.97 -5.27 2.39
N SER A 31 5.62 -6.56 2.33
CA SER A 31 5.97 -7.53 3.37
C SER A 31 5.81 -8.98 2.87
N ALA A 32 6.76 -9.84 3.20
CA ALA A 32 6.63 -11.28 3.00
C ALA A 32 5.46 -11.90 3.81
N ASP A 33 5.03 -11.25 4.90
CA ASP A 33 3.92 -11.72 5.74
C ASP A 33 2.56 -11.71 5.03
N TRP A 34 2.48 -11.14 3.82
CA TRP A 34 1.28 -11.20 2.98
C TRP A 34 1.06 -12.55 2.28
N LEU A 35 2.09 -13.42 2.22
CA LEU A 35 2.05 -14.72 1.55
C LEU A 35 0.84 -15.62 1.90
N PRO A 36 0.42 -15.76 3.18
CA PRO A 36 -0.70 -16.64 3.53
C PRO A 36 -2.08 -16.00 3.26
N TYR A 37 -2.15 -14.73 2.88
CA TYR A 37 -3.40 -13.98 2.76
C TYR A 37 -3.78 -13.70 1.31
N ASN A 38 -5.06 -13.88 0.98
CA ASN A 38 -5.61 -13.41 -0.30
C ASN A 38 -5.91 -11.90 -0.26
N GLU A 39 -6.21 -11.30 -1.42
CA GLU A 39 -6.42 -9.85 -1.53
C GLU A 39 -7.50 -9.32 -0.56
N ARG A 40 -8.63 -10.03 -0.39
CA ARG A 40 -9.70 -9.62 0.54
C ARG A 40 -9.19 -9.57 1.98
N GLU A 41 -8.47 -10.59 2.43
CA GLU A 41 -7.94 -10.65 3.80
C GLU A 41 -6.90 -9.56 4.05
N ARG A 42 -6.04 -9.30 3.06
CA ARG A 42 -5.09 -8.18 3.11
C ARG A 42 -5.82 -6.85 3.30
N LEU A 43 -6.88 -6.61 2.52
CA LEU A 43 -7.70 -5.40 2.62
C LEU A 43 -8.43 -5.30 3.97
N GLU A 44 -8.91 -6.42 4.52
CA GLU A 44 -9.56 -6.43 5.85
C GLU A 44 -8.58 -6.06 6.96
N ILE A 45 -7.38 -6.64 6.96
CA ILE A 45 -6.34 -6.33 7.94
C ILE A 45 -5.95 -4.85 7.87
N LEU A 46 -5.72 -4.36 6.64
CA LEU A 46 -5.35 -2.96 6.40
C LEU A 46 -6.48 -2.00 6.73
N GLY A 47 -7.73 -2.34 6.43
CA GLY A 47 -8.90 -1.54 6.76
C GLY A 47 -9.08 -1.40 8.27
N ILE A 48 -8.88 -2.47 9.04
CA ILE A 48 -8.90 -2.42 10.52
C ILE A 48 -7.77 -1.53 11.04
N ALA A 49 -6.58 -1.61 10.45
CA ALA A 49 -5.45 -0.75 10.84
C ALA A 49 -5.73 0.73 10.53
N ALA A 50 -6.22 1.04 9.33
CA ALA A 50 -6.60 2.39 8.91
C ALA A 50 -7.69 2.99 9.81
N ALA A 51 -8.72 2.22 10.14
CA ALA A 51 -9.82 2.67 10.99
C ALA A 51 -9.38 3.08 12.41
N ARG A 52 -8.24 2.57 12.90
CA ARG A 52 -7.68 2.97 14.20
C ARG A 52 -6.92 4.29 14.15
N ILE A 53 -6.43 4.67 12.97
CA ILE A 53 -5.70 5.92 12.75
C ILE A 53 -6.67 7.10 12.57
N LEU A 54 -7.90 6.81 12.10
CA LEU A 54 -8.96 7.80 11.84
C LEU A 54 -8.57 8.83 10.76
N GLU A 55 -7.72 8.41 9.83
CA GLU A 55 -7.33 9.15 8.63
C GLU A 55 -7.87 8.44 7.38
N PRO A 56 -8.07 9.14 6.25
CA PRO A 56 -8.60 8.55 5.02
C PRO A 56 -7.54 7.70 4.30
N ILE A 57 -7.10 6.59 4.90
CA ILE A 57 -6.02 5.75 4.37
C ILE A 57 -6.59 4.66 3.45
N GLN A 58 -6.11 4.62 2.20
CA GLN A 58 -6.30 3.50 1.30
C GLN A 58 -4.99 2.72 1.15
N ALA A 59 -4.87 1.61 1.87
CA ALA A 59 -3.67 0.78 1.85
C ALA A 59 -3.86 -0.52 1.05
N ARG A 60 -2.76 -0.97 0.41
CA ARG A 60 -2.66 -2.28 -0.26
C ARG A 60 -1.43 -3.04 0.21
N GLY A 61 -1.56 -4.37 0.33
CA GLY A 61 -0.46 -5.25 0.71
C GLY A 61 0.08 -6.04 -0.48
N ALA A 62 1.40 -6.05 -0.64
CA ALA A 62 2.08 -6.91 -1.61
C ALA A 62 3.35 -7.53 -1.04
N THR A 63 3.69 -8.72 -1.51
CA THR A 63 4.97 -9.34 -1.18
C THR A 63 6.10 -8.72 -2.01
N PRO A 64 7.35 -8.75 -1.52
CA PRO A 64 8.51 -8.33 -2.32
C PRO A 64 8.59 -9.07 -3.66
N ASP A 65 8.25 -10.35 -3.68
CA ASP A 65 8.25 -11.18 -4.89
C ASP A 65 7.16 -10.77 -5.88
N GLU A 66 5.93 -10.45 -5.42
CA GLU A 66 4.85 -9.97 -6.28
C GLU A 66 5.24 -8.67 -7.00
N VAL A 67 5.94 -7.77 -6.31
CA VAL A 67 6.46 -6.51 -6.87
C VAL A 67 7.57 -6.80 -7.89
N LYS A 68 8.54 -7.65 -7.53
CA LYS A 68 9.69 -7.98 -8.38
C LYS A 68 9.30 -8.74 -9.65
N ASN A 69 8.37 -9.68 -9.54
CA ASN A 69 7.92 -10.53 -10.63
C ASN A 69 6.83 -9.88 -11.49
N ASN A 70 6.43 -8.63 -11.21
CA ASN A 70 5.38 -7.92 -11.93
C ASN A 70 4.02 -8.63 -11.90
N GLU A 71 3.70 -9.28 -10.78
CA GLU A 71 2.46 -10.03 -10.57
C GLU A 71 1.28 -9.12 -10.22
N LEU A 72 1.56 -7.86 -9.88
CA LEU A 72 0.55 -6.82 -9.68
C LEU A 72 -0.18 -6.46 -10.98
N SER A 73 -1.37 -5.87 -10.85
CA SER A 73 -2.11 -5.34 -12.00
C SER A 73 -1.27 -4.32 -12.79
N LEU A 74 -1.52 -4.18 -14.09
CA LEU A 74 -0.80 -3.21 -14.92
C LEU A 74 -0.88 -1.79 -14.34
N PHE A 75 -2.03 -1.42 -13.78
CA PHE A 75 -2.21 -0.14 -13.11
C PHE A 75 -1.25 0.03 -11.94
N PHE A 76 -1.21 -0.91 -10.99
CA PHE A 76 -0.34 -0.77 -9.82
C PHE A 76 1.14 -0.86 -10.19
N ARG A 77 1.51 -1.63 -11.21
CA ARG A 77 2.88 -1.64 -11.73
C ARG A 77 3.32 -0.27 -12.22
N GLU A 78 2.47 0.43 -12.97
CA GLU A 78 2.81 1.78 -13.44
C GLU A 78 2.81 2.80 -12.31
N VAL A 79 1.88 2.71 -11.37
CA VAL A 79 1.86 3.58 -10.17
C VAL A 79 3.14 3.42 -9.36
N LEU A 80 3.55 2.18 -9.07
CA LEU A 80 4.77 1.91 -8.31
C LEU A 80 6.04 2.38 -9.02
N LYS A 81 6.07 2.34 -10.36
CA LYS A 81 7.23 2.81 -11.14
C LYS A 81 7.31 4.33 -11.24
N GLN A 82 6.18 5.02 -11.34
CA GLN A 82 6.15 6.43 -11.75
C GLN A 82 5.84 7.40 -10.61
N GLN A 83 5.11 6.96 -9.58
CA GLN A 83 4.51 7.85 -8.58
C GLN A 83 4.79 7.44 -7.13
N ALA A 84 5.28 6.23 -6.90
CA ALA A 84 5.55 5.77 -5.54
C ALA A 84 6.85 6.33 -4.98
N ILE A 85 6.80 6.77 -3.73
CA ILE A 85 7.94 7.27 -2.96
C ILE A 85 8.06 6.40 -1.71
N ALA A 86 9.26 5.91 -1.43
CA ALA A 86 9.52 5.19 -0.19
C ALA A 86 9.47 6.17 0.99
N ILE A 87 8.70 5.81 2.01
CA ILE A 87 8.62 6.56 3.27
C ILE A 87 9.20 5.71 4.40
N ALA A 88 9.94 6.35 5.30
CA ALA A 88 10.65 5.73 6.42
C ALA A 88 9.79 5.65 7.67
#